data_AF-A0A4Q2SXB6-F1
#
_entry.id   AF-A0A4Q2SXB6-F1
#
_cell.length_a   1.000
_cell.length_b   1.000
_cell.length_c   1.000
_cell.angle_alpha   90.00
_cell.angle_beta   90.00
_cell.angle_gamma   90.00
#
_symmetry.space_group_name_H-M   'P 1'
#
loop_
_entity.id
_entity.type
_entity.pdbx_description
1 polymer ?
#
loop_
_entity_poly.entity_id
_entity_poly.type
_entity_poly.pdbx_seq_one_letter_code
_entity_poly.pdbx_strand_id
1 'polypeptide(L)'
;MTTFTDQPRFTGCPCGTTKAYIETGAPSLGVEDWLTPEDVVALLRGALSLGTLRNYRSARVGPAYIRIGRAVFYPRAEVSAWLAEQVRESEARWNDR
;
A
#
# COMPACT_ATOMS: atom_id res chain seq x y z
N MET A 1 -5.20 41.73 3.06
CA MET A 1 -6.52 41.08 2.95
C MET A 1 -6.97 41.32 1.52
N THR A 2 -6.88 40.44 0.54
CA THR A 2 -7.01 38.97 0.52
C THR A 2 -6.21 38.49 -0.71
N THR A 3 -5.25 37.58 -0.56
CA THR A 3 -4.57 36.95 -1.72
C THR A 3 -5.50 35.90 -2.30
N PHE A 4 -6.14 36.22 -3.43
CA PHE A 4 -6.96 35.31 -4.21
C PHE A 4 -6.02 34.38 -4.98
N THR A 5 -5.78 33.19 -4.44
CA THR A 5 -4.96 32.16 -5.08
C THR A 5 -5.61 31.77 -6.41
N ASP A 6 -4.90 32.06 -7.48
CA ASP A 6 -5.17 31.70 -8.86
C ASP A 6 -5.46 30.18 -8.97
N GLN A 7 -6.70 29.82 -9.30
CA GLN A 7 -7.05 28.47 -9.69
C GLN A 7 -6.96 28.34 -11.22
N PRO A 8 -6.35 27.28 -11.77
CA PRO A 8 -6.21 27.13 -13.21
C PRO A 8 -7.57 26.90 -13.88
N ARG A 9 -7.82 27.66 -14.94
CA ARG A 9 -9.01 27.54 -15.78
C ARG A 9 -8.91 26.28 -16.63
N PHE A 10 -9.82 25.32 -16.41
CA PHE A 10 -9.98 24.17 -17.28
C PHE A 10 -10.54 24.60 -18.64
N THR A 11 -9.67 24.96 -19.59
CA THR A 11 -10.02 24.99 -21.02
C THR A 11 -9.74 23.61 -21.61
N GLY A 12 -10.80 22.83 -21.83
CA GLY A 12 -10.72 21.52 -22.48
C GLY A 12 -10.14 21.62 -23.89
N CYS A 13 -9.21 20.72 -24.21
CA CYS A 13 -8.54 20.66 -25.51
C CYS A 13 -9.47 20.01 -26.56
N PRO A 14 -9.80 20.68 -27.68
CA PRO A 14 -10.83 20.22 -28.62
C PRO A 14 -10.36 19.19 -29.67
N CYS A 15 -9.10 18.74 -29.67
CA CYS A 15 -8.63 17.79 -30.68
C CYS A 15 -7.58 16.80 -30.13
N GLY A 16 -8.06 15.60 -29.80
CA GLY A 16 -7.29 14.35 -29.81
C GLY A 16 -5.87 14.37 -29.24
N THR A 17 -5.73 14.31 -27.91
CA THR A 17 -4.59 13.59 -27.33
C THR A 17 -4.97 13.03 -25.97
N THR A 18 -5.35 11.77 -25.97
CA THR A 18 -5.55 10.89 -24.82
C THR A 18 -4.24 10.60 -24.05
N LYS A 19 -3.25 11.49 -24.10
CA LYS A 19 -1.87 11.25 -23.62
C LYS A 19 -1.50 12.07 -22.38
N ALA A 20 -2.18 13.20 -22.13
CA ALA A 20 -1.85 14.08 -21.02
C ALA A 20 -2.20 13.48 -19.63
N TYR A 21 -3.10 12.51 -19.56
CA TYR A 21 -3.51 11.86 -18.30
C TYR A 21 -2.63 10.68 -17.85
N ILE A 22 -1.59 10.35 -18.62
CA ILE A 22 -0.58 9.37 -18.19
C ILE A 22 0.67 10.09 -17.65
N GLU A 23 0.89 11.36 -18.05
CA GLU A 23 2.12 12.09 -17.75
C GLU A 23 2.06 12.91 -16.45
N THR A 24 0.87 13.36 -16.04
CA THR A 24 0.67 13.96 -14.71
C THR A 24 0.02 12.91 -13.84
N GLY A 25 0.81 12.24 -12.99
CA GLY A 25 0.37 11.17 -12.10
C GLY A 25 -1.03 11.43 -11.58
N ALA A 26 -1.99 10.69 -12.12
CA ALA A 26 -3.37 10.76 -11.67
C ALA A 26 -3.35 10.56 -10.15
N PRO A 27 -4.07 11.36 -9.35
CA PRO A 27 -4.39 10.94 -8.00
C PRO A 27 -5.27 9.71 -8.15
N SER A 28 -4.65 8.54 -8.25
CA SER A 28 -5.36 7.29 -8.18
C SER A 28 -6.16 7.34 -6.89
N LEU A 29 -7.48 7.20 -7.01
CA LEU A 29 -8.41 7.28 -5.89
C LEU A 29 -8.15 6.08 -4.95
N GLY A 30 -7.03 6.03 -4.23
CA GLY A 30 -6.77 5.20 -3.05
C GLY A 30 -7.00 3.68 -3.15
N VAL A 31 -7.22 3.10 -4.34
CA VAL A 31 -7.38 1.64 -4.52
C VAL A 31 -6.06 0.96 -4.91
N GLU A 32 -4.99 1.72 -5.15
CA GLU A 32 -3.72 1.17 -5.66
C GLU A 32 -2.80 0.64 -4.55
N ASP A 33 -3.23 0.80 -3.30
CA ASP A 33 -2.47 0.38 -2.12
C ASP A 33 -3.00 -0.90 -1.47
N TRP A 34 -3.89 -1.65 -2.12
CA TRP A 34 -4.36 -2.93 -1.58
C TRP A 34 -3.56 -4.09 -2.18
N LEU A 35 -2.93 -4.86 -1.30
CA LEU A 35 -2.14 -6.03 -1.65
C LEU A 35 -2.93 -7.30 -1.40
N THR A 36 -2.91 -8.22 -2.36
CA THR A 36 -3.39 -9.59 -2.13
C THR A 36 -2.36 -10.37 -1.30
N PRO A 37 -2.75 -11.48 -0.65
CA PRO A 37 -1.80 -12.35 0.05
C PRO A 37 -0.65 -12.80 -0.84
N GLU A 38 -0.93 -13.05 -2.12
CA GLU A 38 0.05 -13.42 -3.14
C GLU A 38 1.04 -12.29 -3.41
N ASP A 39 0.55 -11.04 -3.50
CA ASP A 39 1.41 -9.87 -3.67
C ASP A 39 2.32 -9.64 -2.46
N VAL A 40 1.82 -9.86 -1.24
CA VAL A 40 2.64 -9.75 -0.01
C VAL A 40 3.77 -10.79 -0.03
N VAL A 41 3.47 -12.02 -0.44
CA VAL A 41 4.48 -13.08 -0.59
C VAL A 41 5.51 -12.71 -1.67
N ALA A 42 5.06 -12.16 -2.79
CA ALA A 42 5.92 -11.71 -3.88
C ALA A 42 6.83 -10.54 -3.45
N LEU A 43 6.28 -9.57 -2.69
CA LEU A 43 7.04 -8.43 -2.14
C LEU A 43 8.19 -8.89 -1.25
N LEU A 44 7.96 -9.93 -0.44
CA LEU A 44 8.96 -10.53 0.44
C LEU A 44 9.83 -11.59 -0.26
N ARG A 45 9.75 -11.69 -1.60
CA ARG A 45 10.52 -12.64 -2.42
C ARG A 45 10.37 -14.10 -1.94
N GLY A 46 9.20 -14.46 -1.42
CA GLY A 46 8.93 -15.82 -0.92
C GLY A 46 9.52 -16.12 0.46
N ALA A 47 10.08 -15.15 1.18
CA ALA A 47 10.52 -15.35 2.57
C ALA A 47 9.34 -15.71 3.50
N LEU A 48 8.12 -15.30 3.12
CA LEU A 48 6.88 -15.64 3.80
C LEU A 48 6.00 -16.47 2.86
N SER A 49 5.39 -17.54 3.37
CA SER A 49 4.45 -18.36 2.60
C SER A 49 3.00 -17.94 2.84
N LEU A 50 2.10 -18.26 1.89
CA LEU A 50 0.65 -18.07 2.08
C LEU A 50 0.11 -18.85 3.29
N GLY A 51 0.70 -20.02 3.57
CA GLY A 51 0.39 -20.81 4.76
C GLY A 51 0.76 -20.08 6.05
N THR A 52 1.89 -19.39 6.05
CA THR A 52 2.32 -18.56 7.19
C THR A 52 1.38 -17.37 7.38
N LEU A 53 0.99 -16.65 6.31
CA LEU A 53 0.00 -15.58 6.39
C LEU A 53 -1.37 -16.06 6.90
N ARG A 54 -1.79 -17.27 6.53
CA ARG A 54 -2.99 -17.90 7.07
C ARG A 54 -2.84 -18.19 8.57
N ASN A 55 -1.69 -18.72 9.00
CA ASN A 55 -1.42 -18.97 10.41
C ASN A 55 -1.41 -17.67 11.23
N TYR A 56 -0.76 -16.63 10.73
CA TYR A 56 -0.69 -15.28 11.30
C TYR A 56 -2.07 -14.67 11.52
N ARG A 57 -2.99 -14.83 10.55
CA ARG A 57 -4.39 -14.41 10.71
C ARG A 57 -5.11 -15.12 11.85
N SER A 58 -4.88 -16.43 12.02
CA SER A 58 -5.44 -17.20 13.14
C SER A 58 -4.84 -16.78 14.49
N ALA A 59 -3.53 -16.52 14.51
CA ALA A 59 -2.80 -16.09 15.70
C ALA A 59 -3.04 -14.61 16.07
N ARG A 60 -3.65 -13.83 15.16
CA ARG A 60 -3.73 -12.36 15.25
C ARG A 60 -2.37 -11.67 15.38
N VAL A 61 -1.32 -12.31 14.88
CA VAL A 61 0.05 -11.79 14.85
C VAL A 61 0.40 -11.53 13.40
N GLY A 62 0.66 -10.27 13.01
CA GLY A 62 1.02 -9.92 11.64
C GLY A 62 0.47 -8.57 11.19
N PRO A 63 0.63 -8.23 9.89
CA PRO A 63 0.15 -6.96 9.35
C PRO A 63 -1.38 -6.89 9.39
N ALA A 64 -1.91 -5.68 9.57
CA ALA A 64 -3.35 -5.45 9.56
C ALA A 64 -3.95 -5.83 8.20
N TYR A 65 -5.13 -6.43 8.23
CA TYR A 65 -5.81 -6.94 7.05
C TYR A 65 -7.29 -6.56 7.06
N ILE A 66 -7.84 -6.42 5.86
CA ILE A 66 -9.28 -6.24 5.66
C ILE A 66 -9.81 -7.48 4.95
N ARG A 67 -10.90 -8.03 5.49
CA ARG A 67 -11.59 -9.16 4.89
C ARG A 67 -12.89 -8.68 4.26
N ILE A 68 -13.00 -8.85 2.94
CA ILE A 68 -14.21 -8.55 2.17
C ILE A 68 -14.74 -9.87 1.62
N GLY A 69 -15.78 -10.41 2.28
CA GLY A 69 -16.32 -11.72 1.95
C GLY A 69 -15.28 -12.84 2.13
N ARG A 70 -14.89 -13.47 1.01
CA ARG A 70 -13.86 -14.53 0.94
C ARG A 70 -12.46 -13.97 0.63
N ALA A 71 -12.38 -12.75 0.12
CA ALA A 71 -11.14 -12.11 -0.24
C ALA A 71 -10.50 -11.43 0.98
N VAL A 72 -9.17 -11.42 1.01
CA VAL A 72 -8.39 -10.75 2.04
C VAL A 72 -7.44 -9.81 1.35
N PHE A 73 -7.38 -8.58 1.84
CA PHE A 73 -6.52 -7.54 1.33
C PHE A 73 -5.69 -6.95 2.46
N TYR A 74 -4.50 -6.52 2.13
CA TYR A 74 -3.55 -5.88 3.02
C TYR A 74 -3.27 -4.47 2.50
N PRO A 75 -3.62 -3.41 3.23
CA PRO A 75 -3.18 -2.07 2.86
C PRO A 75 -1.64 -2.01 2.89
N ARG A 76 -1.04 -1.42 1.85
CA ARG A 76 0.41 -1.28 1.70
C ARG A 76 1.02 -0.51 2.86
N ALA A 77 0.34 0.54 3.32
CA ALA A 77 0.75 1.33 4.48
C ALA A 77 0.89 0.45 5.73
N GLU A 78 -0.11 -0.40 6.02
CA GLU A 78 -0.10 -1.30 7.17
C GLU A 78 0.99 -2.37 7.07
N VAL A 79 1.20 -2.95 5.88
CA VAL A 79 2.29 -3.91 5.66
C VAL A 79 3.65 -3.25 5.88
N SER A 80 3.84 -2.02 5.40
CA SER A 80 5.08 -1.28 5.57
C SER A 80 5.35 -0.92 7.05
N ALA A 81 4.32 -0.49 7.77
CA ALA A 81 4.41 -0.20 9.19
C ALA A 81 4.77 -1.45 10.01
N TRP A 82 4.17 -2.59 9.66
CA TRP A 82 4.51 -3.88 10.27
C TRP A 82 5.95 -4.29 9.99
N LEU A 83 6.45 -4.13 8.76
CA LEU A 83 7.85 -4.44 8.46
C LEU A 83 8.82 -3.55 9.26
N ALA A 84 8.50 -2.27 9.43
CA ALA A 84 9.30 -1.37 10.26
C ALA A 84 9.34 -1.83 11.74
N GLU A 85 8.23 -2.35 12.27
CA GLU A 85 8.19 -2.99 13.60
C GLU A 85 9.12 -4.19 13.66
N GLN A 86 9.03 -5.09 12.67
CA GLN A 86 9.86 -6.30 12.64
C GLN A 86 11.36 -5.99 12.55
N VAL A 87 11.74 -4.95 11.80
CA VAL A 87 13.13 -4.48 11.76
C VAL A 87 13.56 -4.04 13.15
N ARG A 88 12.78 -3.19 13.83
CA ARG A 88 13.10 -2.69 15.16
C ARG A 88 13.20 -3.80 16.21
N GLU A 89 12.27 -4.75 16.21
CA GLU A 89 12.32 -5.92 17.08
C GLU A 89 13.57 -6.77 16.82
N SER A 90 13.93 -6.92 15.54
CA SER A 90 15.13 -7.68 15.16
C SER A 90 16.42 -6.99 15.59
N GLU A 91 16.46 -5.65 15.49
CA GLU A 91 17.58 -4.81 15.94
C GLU A 91 17.72 -4.83 17.46
N ALA A 92 16.63 -4.63 18.19
CA ALA A 92 16.61 -4.69 19.65
C ALA A 92 17.11 -6.06 20.15
N ARG A 93 16.61 -7.15 19.57
CA ARG A 93 17.06 -8.52 19.90
C ARG A 93 18.54 -8.74 19.61
N TRP A 94 19.11 -8.09 18.59
CA TRP A 94 20.52 -8.22 18.27
C TRP A 94 21.40 -7.42 19.24
N ASN A 95 20.95 -6.24 19.66
CA ASN A 95 21.71 -5.36 20.55
C ASN A 95 21.80 -5.87 22.01
N ASP A 96 20.91 -6.78 22.41
CA ASP A 96 20.91 -7.41 23.74
C ASP A 96 21.82 -8.66 23.84
N ARG A 97 22.59 -8.99 22.80
CA ARG A 97 23.48 -10.16 22.75
C ARG A 97 24.95 -9.75 22.74
#